data_AF-V4UKZ0-F1
#
_entry.id   AF-V4UKZ0-F1
#
_cell.length_a   1.000
_cell.length_b   1.000
_cell.length_c   1.000
_cell.angle_alpha   90.00
_cell.angle_beta   90.00
_cell.angle_gamma   90.00
#
_symmetry.space_group_name_H-M   'P 1'
#
loop_
_entity.id
_entity.type
_entity.pdbx_description
1 polymer ?
#
loop_
_entity_poly.entity_id
_entity_poly.type
_entity_poly.pdbx_seq_one_letter_code
_entity_poly.pdbx_strand_id
1 'polypeptide(L)' 'MDKSWMHCSKMAKEYEDGVEKFMRFTIANVKGNSVIRCSCTKCMNLSFRTHKVVREHLYFHGFDVSYTTWS' A
#
# COMPACT_ATOMS: atom_id res chain seq x y z
N MET A 1 -4.74 6.95 -9.93
CA MET A 1 -5.27 5.66 -9.43
C MET A 1 -6.51 5.97 -8.61
N ASP A 2 -7.63 5.28 -8.85
CA ASP A 2 -8.78 5.35 -7.95
C ASP A 2 -8.33 4.94 -6.53
N LYS A 3 -8.89 5.60 -5.51
CA LYS A 3 -8.53 5.50 -4.09
C LYS A 3 -9.70 5.04 -3.23
N SER A 4 -10.90 4.96 -3.81
CA SER A 4 -12.12 4.51 -3.12
C SER A 4 -11.95 3.14 -2.47
N TRP A 5 -11.17 2.25 -3.10
CA TRP A 5 -10.85 0.91 -2.61
C TRP A 5 -10.21 0.89 -1.22
N MET A 6 -9.54 1.96 -0.79
CA MET A 6 -8.94 2.02 0.55
C MET A 6 -9.99 2.00 1.67
N HIS A 7 -11.24 2.37 1.34
CA HIS A 7 -12.37 2.34 2.26
C HIS A 7 -13.14 1.01 2.21
N CYS A 8 -12.85 0.14 1.25
CA CYS A 8 -13.48 -1.17 1.16
C CYS A 8 -13.00 -2.09 2.30
N SER A 9 -13.79 -3.12 2.61
CA SER A 9 -13.36 -4.19 3.51
C SER A 9 -12.08 -4.84 2.97
N LYS A 10 -11.15 -5.20 3.85
CA LYS A 10 -9.90 -5.91 3.46
C LYS A 10 -10.15 -7.28 2.83
N MET A 11 -11.35 -7.84 3.02
CA MET A 11 -11.79 -9.09 2.39
C MET A 11 -12.46 -8.87 1.03
N ALA A 12 -12.73 -7.61 0.65
CA ALA A 12 -13.34 -7.28 -0.62
C ALA A 12 -12.31 -7.36 -1.75
N LYS A 13 -12.77 -7.80 -2.93
CA LYS A 13 -11.91 -7.95 -4.10
C LYS A 13 -11.33 -6.60 -4.55
N GLU A 14 -12.12 -5.54 -4.41
CA GLU A 14 -11.75 -4.18 -4.72
C GLU A 14 -10.54 -3.71 -3.90
N TYR A 15 -10.50 -4.08 -2.61
CA TYR A 15 -9.38 -3.77 -1.74
C TYR A 15 -8.11 -4.52 -2.19
N GLU A 16 -8.22 -5.82 -2.47
CA GLU A 16 -7.11 -6.64 -2.96
C GLU A 16 -6.53 -6.08 -4.27
N ASP A 17 -7.41 -5.80 -5.24
CA ASP A 17 -7.01 -5.24 -6.53
C ASP A 17 -6.39 -3.85 -6.39
N GLY A 18 -6.89 -3.06 -5.45
CA GLY A 18 -6.33 -1.76 -5.08
C GLY A 18 -4.91 -1.87 -4.53
N VAL A 19 -4.67 -2.78 -3.59
CA VAL A 19 -3.34 -3.07 -3.03
C VAL A 19 -2.37 -3.50 -4.12
N GLU A 20 -2.76 -4.43 -5.00
CA GLU A 20 -1.88 -4.89 -6.08
C GLU A 20 -1.54 -3.77 -7.07
N LYS A 21 -2.53 -2.92 -7.42
CA LYS A 21 -2.28 -1.74 -8.26
C LYS A 21 -1.31 -0.77 -7.59
N PHE A 22 -1.51 -0.48 -6.30
CA PHE A 22 -0.62 0.37 -5.52
C PHE A 22 0.82 -0.17 -5.47
N MET A 23 0.97 -1.48 -5.22
CA MET A 23 2.29 -2.13 -5.18
C MET A 23 3.00 -2.03 -6.52
N ARG A 24 2.31 -2.31 -7.64
CA ARG A 24 2.87 -2.17 -8.99
C ARG A 24 3.33 -0.75 -9.29
N PHE A 25 2.50 0.24 -8.94
CA PHE A 25 2.84 1.65 -9.11
C PHE A 25 4.08 2.02 -8.30
N THR A 26 4.14 1.62 -7.03
CA THR A 26 5.27 1.98 -6.17
C THR A 26 6.55 1.34 -6.67
N ILE A 27 6.53 0.04 -6.99
CA ILE A 27 7.69 -0.70 -7.50
C ILE A 27 8.22 -0.09 -8.81
N ALA A 28 7.34 0.34 -9.71
CA ALA A 28 7.76 0.98 -10.96
C ALA A 28 8.43 2.35 -10.74
N ASN A 29 8.11 3.05 -9.65
CA ASN A 29 8.63 4.39 -9.36
C ASN A 29 9.90 4.39 -8.49
N VAL A 30 10.14 3.36 -7.66
CA VAL A 30 11.43 3.22 -6.97
C VAL A 30 12.48 2.63 -7.90
N LYS A 31 13.40 3.48 -8.38
CA LYS A 31 14.55 3.10 -9.24
C LYS A 31 15.54 2.19 -8.53
N GLY A 32 15.22 0.90 -8.42
CA GLY A 32 16.12 -0.12 -7.89
C GLY A 32 16.21 -0.20 -6.36
N ASN A 33 15.35 0.53 -5.63
CA ASN A 33 15.30 0.41 -4.18
C ASN A 33 14.53 -0.86 -3.79
N SER A 34 15.09 -1.67 -2.89
CA SER A 34 14.46 -2.91 -2.40
C SER A 34 13.42 -2.66 -1.31
N VAL A 35 13.36 -1.43 -0.80
CA VAL A 35 12.45 -0.99 0.26
C VAL A 35 11.68 0.27 -0.12
N ILE A 36 10.45 0.36 0.38
CA ILE A 36 9.52 1.48 0.20
C ILE A 36 8.93 1.87 1.55
N ARG A 37 8.34 3.06 1.64
CA ARG A 37 7.59 3.45 2.85
C ARG A 37 6.34 2.58 2.98
N CYS A 38 6.09 2.09 4.19
CA CYS A 38 4.91 1.27 4.48
C CYS A 38 3.74 2.16 4.87
N SER A 39 2.75 2.23 3.99
CA SER A 39 1.52 3.02 4.12
C SER A 39 0.38 2.30 4.85
N CYS A 40 0.68 1.24 5.60
CA CYS A 40 -0.35 0.58 6.41
C CYS A 40 -0.67 1.39 7.67
N THR A 41 -1.86 1.17 8.23
CA THR A 41 -2.33 1.83 9.47
C THR A 41 -1.38 1.65 10.66
N LYS A 42 -0.61 0.56 10.72
CA LYS A 42 0.37 0.29 11.78
C LYS A 42 1.67 1.09 11.61
N CYS A 43 2.10 1.28 10.36
CA CYS A 43 3.37 1.94 10.05
C CYS A 43 3.19 3.44 9.79
N MET A 44 1.99 3.88 9.43
CA MET A 44 1.60 5.29 9.21
C MET A 44 2.55 6.04 8.27
N ASN A 45 3.03 5.36 7.23
CA ASN A 45 4.00 5.91 6.30
C ASN A 45 5.31 6.39 6.98
N LEU A 46 5.70 5.86 8.16
CA LEU A 46 6.90 6.27 8.91
C LEU A 46 8.09 5.32 8.76
N SER A 47 7.87 4.08 8.33
CA SER A 47 8.90 3.05 8.27
C SER A 47 9.15 2.54 6.85
N PHE A 48 10.41 2.30 6.49
CA PHE A 48 10.78 1.59 5.27
C PHE A 48 10.74 0.08 5.49
N ARG A 49 10.18 -0.64 4.51
CA ARG A 49 10.04 -2.10 4.52
C ARG A 49 10.20 -2.62 3.10
N THR A 50 10.51 -3.91 2.94
CA THR A 50 10.58 -4.54 1.62
C THR A 50 9.22 -4.60 0.96
N HIS A 51 9.17 -4.71 -0.36
CA HIS A 51 7.92 -4.81 -1.12
C HIS A 51 7.00 -5.92 -0.59
N LYS A 52 7.58 -7.09 -0.27
CA LYS A 52 6.86 -8.23 0.29
C LYS A 52 6.19 -7.86 1.62
N VAL A 53 6.96 -7.27 2.55
CA VAL A 53 6.46 -6.90 3.88
C VAL A 53 5.40 -5.80 3.80
N VAL A 54 5.56 -4.81 2.92
CA VAL A 54 4.53 -3.78 2.73
C VAL A 54 3.24 -4.40 2.22
N ARG A 55 3.30 -5.27 1.22
CA ARG A 55 2.11 -5.96 0.71
C ARG A 55 1.40 -6.76 1.81
N GLU A 56 2.14 -7.56 2.59
CA GLU A 56 1.59 -8.30 3.72
C GLU A 56 0.94 -7.37 4.75
N HIS A 57 1.62 -6.29 5.11
CA HIS A 57 1.07 -5.30 6.04
C HIS A 57 -0.21 -4.65 5.51
N LEU A 58 -0.31 -4.36 4.22
CA LEU A 58 -1.53 -3.79 3.64
C LEU A 58 -2.70 -4.78 3.70
N TYR A 59 -2.47 -6.08 3.55
CA TYR A 59 -3.50 -7.10 3.73
C TYR A 59 -3.91 -7.27 5.20
N PHE A 60 -2.95 -7.33 6.13
CA PHE A 60 -3.26 -7.60 7.54
C PHE A 60 -3.75 -6.35 8.30
N HIS A 61 -3.06 -5.23 8.15
CA HIS A 61 -3.32 -4.02 8.93
C HIS A 61 -4.26 -3.04 8.23
N GLY A 62 -4.41 -3.15 6.91
CA GLY A 62 -5.17 -2.19 6.14
C GLY A 62 -4.35 -0.98 5.74
N PHE A 63 -4.88 -0.23 4.79
CA PHE A 63 -4.29 0.97 4.27
C PHE A 63 -4.58 2.17 5.19
N ASP A 64 -3.61 3.04 5.42
CA ASP A 64 -3.87 4.33 6.05
C ASP A 64 -4.61 5.25 5.07
N VAL A 65 -5.93 5.33 5.22
CA VAL A 65 -6.83 6.09 4.32
C VAL A 65 -6.51 7.59 4.28
N SER A 66 -5.78 8.12 5.29
CA SER A 66 -5.34 9.51 5.28
C SER A 66 -4.19 9.75 4.30
N TYR A 67 -3.44 8.70 3.96
CA TYR A 67 -2.34 8.74 3.04
C TYR A 67 -2.84 8.73 1.59
N THR A 68 -3.29 9.90 1.14
CA THR A 68 -3.90 10.09 -0.18
C THR A 68 -2.94 10.71 -1.21
N THR A 69 -1.76 11.16 -0.80
CA THR A 69 -0.77 11.80 -1.67
C THR A 69 0.39 10.85 -1.94
N TRP A 70 0.40 10.29 -3.14
CA TRP A 70 1.54 9.59 -3.74
C TRP A 70 1.68 10.05 -5.19
N SER A 71 2.87 10.55 -5.52
CA SER A 71 3.28 11.02 -6.86
C SER A 71 4.25 10.04 -7.49
#